data_AF-A0A0U0YYB4-F1
#
_entry.id   AF-A0A0U0YYB4-F1
#
_cell.length_a   1.000
_cell.length_b   1.000
_cell.length_c   1.000
_cell.angle_alpha   90.00
_cell.angle_beta   90.00
_cell.angle_gamma   90.00
#
_symmetry.space_group_name_H-M   'P 1'
#
loop_
_entity.id
_entity.type
_entity.pdbx_description
1 polymer ?
#
loop_
_entity_poly.entity_id
_entity_poly.type
_entity_poly.pdbx_seq_one_letter_code
_entity_poly.pdbx_strand_id
1 'polypeptide(L)'
;MEAFDTHTGIGVPLRRSNVDTDQIIPAVYLKRVTRTGFEDGLFAGWRTDPSFILNLEPFSRGTVLVAGPEFGTGSSREHAVWALMDYGFRVVLSSRFGDIFRGNAGKAGLVAGLVGQSDIELLWKLIEQNPGLELTVNLGDRTVTAGTAVVPFEIDDYTRWRLLEGLDDIGLTLRKVDEIAAFEAARPEFKPRTLEPSE
;
A
#
# COMPACT_ATOMS: atom_id res chain seq x y z
N MET A 1 1.81 -8.41 9.59
CA MET A 1 0.92 -7.37 9.00
C MET A 1 -0.45 -7.44 9.67
N GLU A 2 -1.25 -6.37 9.70
CA GLU A 2 -2.64 -6.43 10.19
C GLU A 2 -3.57 -6.95 9.08
N ALA A 3 -4.59 -7.74 9.43
CA ALA A 3 -5.59 -8.20 8.47
C ALA A 3 -6.42 -7.01 7.94
N PHE A 4 -6.69 -7.00 6.64
CA PHE A 4 -7.50 -5.99 5.97
C PHE A 4 -8.76 -6.65 5.42
N ASP A 5 -9.93 -6.26 5.92
CA ASP A 5 -11.22 -6.66 5.34
C ASP A 5 -11.92 -5.45 4.69
N THR A 6 -12.25 -4.45 5.50
CA THR A 6 -12.83 -3.19 5.04
C THR A 6 -12.11 -2.01 5.69
N HIS A 7 -11.88 -0.94 4.92
CA HIS A 7 -11.34 0.32 5.42
C HIS A 7 -12.21 1.50 4.98
N THR A 8 -12.58 2.36 5.91
CA THR A 8 -13.27 3.62 5.64
C THR A 8 -12.39 4.78 6.07
N GLY A 9 -12.22 5.76 5.19
CA GLY A 9 -11.53 6.98 5.56
C GLY A 9 -11.53 8.04 4.47
N ILE A 10 -11.03 9.23 4.81
CA ILE A 10 -11.06 10.40 3.94
C ILE A 10 -10.32 10.10 2.63
N GLY A 11 -11.03 10.28 1.52
CA GLY A 11 -10.48 10.20 0.18
C GLY A 11 -9.61 11.42 -0.14
N VAL A 12 -8.45 11.20 -0.75
CA VAL A 12 -7.53 12.25 -1.20
C VAL A 12 -7.42 12.23 -2.72
N PRO A 13 -7.79 13.31 -3.42
CA PRO A 13 -7.70 13.37 -4.87
C PRO A 13 -6.30 13.86 -5.31
N LEU A 14 -5.46 12.93 -5.77
CA LEU A 14 -4.15 13.24 -6.34
C LEU A 14 -4.19 13.13 -7.87
N ARG A 15 -4.53 14.23 -8.55
CA ARG A 15 -4.52 14.33 -10.02
C ARG A 15 -3.10 14.42 -10.58
N ARG A 16 -2.33 13.34 -10.44
CA ARG A 16 -0.98 13.16 -10.96
C ARG A 16 -0.84 11.76 -11.55
N SER A 17 -0.29 11.70 -12.76
CA SER A 17 0.03 10.47 -13.47
C SER A 17 1.54 10.24 -13.44
N ASN A 18 1.97 9.00 -13.66
CA ASN A 18 3.39 8.61 -13.68
C ASN A 18 4.11 9.01 -12.38
N VAL A 19 3.41 8.87 -11.25
CA VAL A 19 3.98 9.19 -9.93
C VAL A 19 5.06 8.16 -9.63
N ASP A 20 6.31 8.57 -9.68
CA ASP A 20 7.43 7.66 -9.49
C ASP A 20 7.85 7.51 -8.01
N THR A 21 8.66 6.49 -7.72
CA THR A 21 9.07 6.20 -6.34
C THR A 21 9.90 7.30 -5.66
N ASP A 22 10.66 8.11 -6.40
CA ASP A 22 11.38 9.28 -5.85
C ASP A 22 10.42 10.41 -5.48
N GLN A 23 9.31 10.55 -6.22
CA GLN A 23 8.26 11.51 -5.88
C GLN A 23 7.49 11.08 -4.63
N ILE A 24 7.20 9.78 -4.49
CA ILE A 24 6.55 9.23 -3.29
C ILE A 24 7.47 9.42 -2.08
N ILE A 25 8.75 9.05 -2.19
CA ILE A 25 9.74 9.29 -1.13
C ILE A 25 11.13 9.59 -1.75
N PRO A 26 11.66 10.81 -1.56
CA PRO A 26 12.95 11.18 -2.13
C PRO A 26 14.11 10.35 -1.56
N ALA A 27 15.10 10.05 -2.39
CA ALA A 27 16.27 9.24 -2.02
C ALA A 27 17.02 9.69 -0.75
N VAL A 28 16.97 10.98 -0.38
CA VAL A 28 17.61 11.51 0.83
C VAL A 28 17.08 10.86 2.12
N TYR A 29 15.82 10.43 2.13
CA TYR A 29 15.18 9.76 3.28
C TYR A 29 15.61 8.30 3.41
N LEU A 30 16.13 7.68 2.33
CA LEU A 30 16.49 6.27 2.28
C LEU A 30 17.84 5.94 2.94
N LYS A 31 18.49 6.95 3.54
CA LYS A 31 19.68 6.76 4.37
C LYS A 31 19.34 6.31 5.80
N ARG A 32 18.06 6.32 6.18
CA ARG A 32 17.59 5.83 7.46
C ARG A 32 17.69 4.31 7.50
N VAL A 33 18.12 3.77 8.64
CA VAL A 33 18.21 2.32 8.89
C VAL A 33 17.01 1.79 9.70
N THR A 34 16.10 2.66 10.11
CA THR A 34 14.85 2.30 10.78
C THR A 34 13.82 1.79 9.76
N ARG A 35 12.91 0.94 10.22
CA ARG A 35 11.78 0.45 9.40
C ARG A 35 10.54 1.33 9.45
N THR A 36 10.52 2.30 10.36
CA THR A 36 9.41 3.23 10.61
C THR A 36 9.89 4.67 10.60
N GLY A 37 8.95 5.59 10.53
CA GLY A 37 9.21 7.03 10.62
C GLY A 37 9.48 7.64 9.24
N PHE A 38 8.77 7.19 8.19
CA PHE A 38 8.90 7.70 6.82
C PHE A 38 7.76 8.65 6.40
N GLU A 39 6.84 8.98 7.30
CA GLU A 39 5.69 9.87 7.06
C GLU A 39 6.09 11.30 6.68
N ASP A 40 7.25 11.78 7.14
CA ASP A 40 7.81 13.08 6.77
C ASP A 40 8.44 13.07 5.36
N GLY A 41 8.82 11.89 4.87
CA GLY A 41 9.35 11.67 3.53
C GLY A 41 8.25 11.57 2.46
N LEU A 42 7.02 11.19 2.83
CA LEU A 42 5.92 11.03 1.89
C LEU A 42 5.64 12.32 1.14
N PHE A 43 5.82 12.30 -0.19
CA PHE A 43 5.65 13.44 -1.09
C PHE A 43 6.37 14.72 -0.61
N ALA A 44 7.50 14.58 0.09
CA ALA A 44 8.17 15.69 0.76
C ALA A 44 8.47 16.87 -0.19
N GLY A 45 8.88 16.57 -1.43
CA GLY A 45 9.11 17.59 -2.45
C GLY A 45 7.85 18.41 -2.78
N TRP A 46 6.70 17.74 -2.98
CA TRP A 46 5.43 18.41 -3.28
C TRP A 46 4.82 19.11 -2.06
N ARG A 47 5.00 18.56 -0.85
CA ARG A 47 4.52 19.15 0.40
C ARG A 47 5.21 20.45 0.79
N THR A 48 6.27 20.86 0.07
CA THR A 48 6.83 22.23 0.20
C THR A 48 5.86 23.31 -0.28
N ASP A 49 4.93 22.97 -1.19
CA ASP A 49 3.87 23.85 -1.64
C ASP A 49 2.68 23.78 -0.65
N PRO A 50 2.33 24.89 0.03
CA PRO A 50 1.20 24.92 0.96
C PRO A 50 -0.15 24.57 0.32
N SER A 51 -0.28 24.71 -1.01
CA SER A 51 -1.49 24.36 -1.76
C SER A 51 -1.56 22.89 -2.18
N PHE A 52 -0.50 22.11 -1.94
CA PHE A 52 -0.51 20.68 -2.24
C PHE A 52 -1.58 19.95 -1.43
N ILE A 53 -2.25 18.97 -2.07
CA ILE A 53 -3.48 18.38 -1.54
C ILE A 53 -3.34 17.82 -0.12
N LEU A 54 -2.20 17.20 0.22
CA LEU A 54 -1.96 16.65 1.58
C LEU A 54 -1.67 17.70 2.65
N ASN A 55 -1.51 18.96 2.27
CA ASN A 55 -1.36 20.08 3.20
C ASN A 55 -2.70 20.76 3.50
N LEU A 56 -3.77 20.41 2.78
CA LEU A 56 -5.09 21.01 2.93
C LEU A 56 -5.96 20.16 3.86
N GLU A 57 -6.60 20.77 4.85
CA GLU A 57 -7.64 20.09 5.61
C GLU A 57 -8.92 19.92 4.77
N PRO A 58 -9.60 18.76 4.83
CA PRO A 58 -9.33 17.61 5.70
C PRO A 58 -8.42 16.53 5.08
N PHE A 59 -7.87 16.75 3.88
CA PHE A 59 -7.09 15.76 3.12
C PHE A 59 -5.75 15.37 3.76
N SER A 60 -5.17 16.23 4.60
CA SER A 60 -4.02 15.94 5.47
C SER A 60 -4.23 14.74 6.40
N ARG A 61 -5.49 14.39 6.70
CA ARG A 61 -5.87 13.21 7.50
C ARG A 61 -6.39 12.05 6.64
N GLY A 62 -6.18 12.15 5.33
CA GLY A 62 -6.60 11.16 4.34
C GLY A 62 -5.93 9.82 4.53
N THR A 63 -6.70 8.75 4.32
CA THR A 63 -6.20 7.36 4.42
C THR A 63 -6.54 6.52 3.20
N VAL A 64 -7.28 7.09 2.22
CA VAL A 64 -7.53 6.50 0.90
C VAL A 64 -7.05 7.46 -0.18
N LEU A 65 -5.98 7.11 -0.88
CA LEU A 65 -5.41 7.93 -1.96
C LEU A 65 -6.05 7.54 -3.30
N VAL A 66 -6.59 8.51 -4.04
CA VAL A 66 -7.07 8.31 -5.42
C VAL A 66 -6.11 9.02 -6.37
N ALA A 67 -5.30 8.25 -7.09
CA ALA A 67 -4.22 8.75 -7.94
C ALA A 67 -4.47 8.51 -9.43
N GLY A 68 -3.71 9.21 -10.28
CA GLY A 68 -3.74 9.01 -11.73
C GLY A 68 -3.01 7.73 -12.15
N PRO A 69 -3.04 7.39 -13.46
CA PRO A 69 -2.39 6.19 -13.99
C PRO A 69 -0.87 6.18 -13.76
N GLU A 70 -0.28 4.99 -13.79
CA GLU A 70 1.16 4.73 -13.63
C GLU A 70 1.69 5.17 -12.24
N PHE A 71 0.92 4.92 -11.19
CA PHE A 71 1.33 5.23 -9.82
C PHE A 71 2.35 4.22 -9.30
N GLY A 72 3.39 4.73 -8.62
CA GLY A 72 4.49 3.89 -8.10
C GLY A 72 5.39 3.36 -9.20
N THR A 73 5.53 4.08 -10.32
CA THR A 73 6.43 3.70 -11.40
C THR A 73 7.90 3.95 -11.05
N GLY A 74 8.83 3.39 -11.85
CA GLY A 74 10.26 3.57 -11.66
C GLY A 74 10.92 2.50 -10.80
N SER A 75 11.87 2.90 -9.96
CA SER A 75 12.77 1.97 -9.26
C SER A 75 12.07 1.17 -8.16
N SER A 76 12.55 -0.06 -7.92
CA SER A 76 12.08 -0.88 -6.79
C SER A 76 12.44 -0.24 -5.45
N ARG A 77 11.44 0.26 -4.72
CA ARG A 77 11.62 0.86 -3.38
C ARG A 77 10.47 0.49 -2.47
N GLU A 78 10.70 -0.43 -1.54
CA GLU A 78 9.73 -0.78 -0.48
C GLU A 78 9.38 0.43 0.40
N HIS A 79 10.35 1.33 0.60
CA HIS A 79 10.17 2.58 1.33
C HIS A 79 9.04 3.48 0.80
N ALA A 80 8.70 3.40 -0.49
CA ALA A 80 7.57 4.15 -1.04
C ALA A 80 6.23 3.68 -0.42
N VAL A 81 6.10 2.38 -0.18
CA VAL A 81 4.94 1.79 0.49
C VAL A 81 4.96 2.15 1.98
N TRP A 82 6.12 2.06 2.63
CA TRP A 82 6.24 2.43 4.05
C TRP A 82 5.92 3.89 4.30
N ALA A 83 6.38 4.82 3.45
CA ALA A 83 6.05 6.23 3.56
C ALA A 83 4.54 6.49 3.50
N LEU A 84 3.82 5.80 2.61
CA LEU A 84 2.36 5.86 2.53
C LEU A 84 1.70 5.31 3.80
N MET A 85 2.14 4.13 4.26
CA MET A 85 1.56 3.46 5.42
C MET A 85 1.82 4.20 6.75
N ASP A 86 3.05 4.68 6.95
CA ASP A 86 3.47 5.46 8.13
C ASP A 86 2.70 6.79 8.20
N TYR A 87 2.42 7.42 7.04
CA TYR A 87 1.56 8.60 6.99
C TYR A 87 0.10 8.29 7.38
N GLY A 88 -0.34 7.04 7.19
CA GLY A 88 -1.68 6.57 7.55
C GLY A 88 -2.50 6.04 6.38
N PHE A 89 -1.99 6.06 5.14
CA PHE A 89 -2.70 5.45 4.02
C PHE A 89 -2.85 3.94 4.22
N ARG A 90 -4.05 3.46 3.91
CA ARG A 90 -4.40 2.03 3.91
C ARG A 90 -4.78 1.54 2.51
N VAL A 91 -5.18 2.47 1.64
CA VAL A 91 -5.57 2.18 0.27
C VAL A 91 -4.99 3.23 -0.68
N VAL A 92 -4.48 2.76 -1.82
CA VAL A 92 -4.23 3.58 -3.01
C VAL A 92 -5.05 3.00 -4.16
N LEU A 93 -5.82 3.87 -4.83
CA LEU A 93 -6.61 3.57 -6.01
C LEU A 93 -5.99 4.27 -7.21
N SER A 94 -5.77 3.54 -8.29
CA SER A 94 -5.29 4.07 -9.56
C SER A 94 -5.78 3.19 -10.70
N SER A 95 -5.82 3.71 -11.92
CA SER A 95 -6.09 2.92 -13.11
C SER A 95 -4.91 2.09 -13.58
N ARG A 96 -3.70 2.37 -13.08
CA ARG A 96 -2.50 1.56 -13.36
C ARG A 96 -1.41 1.79 -12.31
N PHE A 97 -0.75 0.72 -11.91
CA PHE A 97 0.39 0.75 -11.00
C PHE A 97 1.67 0.25 -11.68
N GLY A 98 2.82 0.69 -11.17
CA GLY A 98 4.08 -0.03 -11.39
C GLY A 98 4.03 -1.40 -10.71
N ASP A 99 4.38 -2.46 -11.44
CA ASP A 99 4.22 -3.84 -10.99
C ASP A 99 4.95 -4.13 -9.67
N ILE A 100 6.16 -3.59 -9.53
CA ILE A 100 6.99 -3.76 -8.33
C ILE A 100 6.35 -3.06 -7.13
N PHE A 101 5.88 -1.82 -7.30
CA PHE A 101 5.19 -1.09 -6.25
C PHE A 101 3.94 -1.85 -5.80
N ARG A 102 3.13 -2.35 -6.75
CA ARG A 102 1.92 -3.11 -6.46
C ARG A 102 2.21 -4.39 -5.67
N GLY A 103 3.26 -5.13 -6.04
CA GLY A 103 3.70 -6.31 -5.31
C GLY A 103 4.17 -5.99 -3.88
N ASN A 104 4.95 -4.93 -3.71
CA ASN A 104 5.41 -4.50 -2.39
C ASN A 104 4.26 -4.00 -1.50
N ALA A 105 3.28 -3.31 -2.08
CA ALA A 105 2.09 -2.82 -1.36
C ALA A 105 1.33 -3.97 -0.68
N GLY A 106 1.02 -5.02 -1.44
CA GLY A 106 0.31 -6.19 -0.94
C GLY A 106 1.05 -6.97 0.14
N LYS A 107 2.40 -6.98 0.11
CA LYS A 107 3.23 -7.63 1.13
C LYS A 107 3.34 -6.84 2.43
N ALA A 108 3.15 -5.53 2.36
CA ALA A 108 3.29 -4.64 3.51
C ALA A 108 1.96 -4.31 4.21
N GLY A 109 0.82 -4.50 3.53
CA GLY A 109 -0.51 -4.24 4.08
C GLY A 109 -1.23 -3.05 3.47
N LEU A 110 -0.75 -2.58 2.32
CA LEU A 110 -1.38 -1.49 1.58
C LEU A 110 -2.21 -2.08 0.42
N VAL A 111 -3.49 -1.73 0.34
CA VAL A 111 -4.34 -2.11 -0.79
C VAL A 111 -4.00 -1.22 -1.99
N ALA A 112 -3.44 -1.81 -3.05
CA ALA A 112 -3.26 -1.15 -4.35
C ALA A 112 -4.35 -1.63 -5.32
N GLY A 113 -5.51 -0.98 -5.27
CA GLY A 113 -6.72 -1.34 -6.03
C GLY A 113 -6.75 -0.73 -7.42
N LEU A 114 -6.83 -1.56 -8.47
CA LEU A 114 -6.97 -1.09 -9.85
C LEU A 114 -8.42 -0.70 -10.13
N VAL A 115 -8.66 0.56 -10.47
CA VAL A 115 -10.01 1.09 -10.74
C VAL A 115 -10.06 1.63 -12.17
N GLY A 116 -11.15 1.40 -12.90
CA GLY A 116 -11.30 1.94 -14.26
C GLY A 116 -11.09 3.46 -14.30
N GLN A 117 -10.45 4.00 -15.35
CA GLN A 117 -10.11 5.43 -15.38
C GLN A 117 -11.36 6.34 -15.29
N SER A 118 -12.50 5.93 -15.85
CA SER A 118 -13.77 6.64 -15.69
C SER A 118 -14.24 6.72 -14.24
N ASP A 119 -14.02 5.66 -13.48
CA ASP A 119 -14.38 5.56 -12.07
C ASP A 119 -13.40 6.36 -11.20
N ILE A 120 -12.11 6.40 -11.55
CA ILE A 120 -11.14 7.33 -10.94
C ILE A 120 -11.59 8.79 -11.12
N GLU A 121 -12.02 9.18 -12.32
CA GLU A 121 -12.54 10.54 -12.56
C GLU A 121 -13.83 10.82 -11.78
N LEU A 122 -14.71 9.82 -11.63
CA LEU A 122 -15.91 9.93 -10.79
C LEU A 122 -15.54 10.16 -9.33
N LEU A 123 -14.64 9.33 -8.78
CA LEU A 123 -14.16 9.44 -7.40
C LEU A 123 -13.52 10.80 -7.15
N TRP A 124 -12.65 11.28 -8.04
CA TRP A 124 -12.08 12.63 -7.92
C TRP A 124 -13.15 13.71 -7.85
N LYS A 125 -14.13 13.70 -8.76
CA LYS A 125 -15.21 14.70 -8.74
C LYS A 125 -16.00 14.68 -7.42
N LEU A 126 -16.33 13.49 -6.91
CA LEU A 126 -17.09 13.35 -5.67
C LEU A 126 -16.33 13.90 -4.45
N ILE A 127 -15.03 13.59 -4.36
CA ILE A 127 -14.16 14.02 -3.27
C ILE A 127 -13.86 15.52 -3.35
N GLU A 128 -13.62 16.05 -4.55
CA GLU A 128 -13.35 17.48 -4.78
C GLU A 128 -14.59 18.35 -4.48
N GLN A 129 -15.79 17.86 -4.81
CA GLN A 129 -17.05 18.53 -4.50
C GLN A 129 -17.40 18.47 -3.00
N ASN A 130 -16.90 17.45 -2.29
CA ASN A 130 -17.18 17.23 -0.88
C ASN A 130 -15.88 16.91 -0.12
N PRO A 131 -14.98 17.89 0.13
CA PRO A 131 -13.76 17.66 0.88
C PRO A 131 -14.04 17.00 2.23
N GLY A 132 -13.37 15.88 2.51
CA GLY A 132 -13.63 15.05 3.68
C GLY A 132 -14.58 13.88 3.45
N LEU A 133 -15.09 13.71 2.22
CA LEU A 133 -15.83 12.51 1.84
C LEU A 133 -15.01 11.26 2.14
N GLU A 134 -15.59 10.39 2.95
CA GLU A 134 -15.01 9.09 3.25
C GLU A 134 -15.31 8.11 2.12
N LEU A 135 -14.29 7.33 1.76
CA LEU A 135 -14.41 6.21 0.84
C LEU A 135 -14.34 4.93 1.67
N THR A 136 -15.30 4.03 1.45
CA THR A 136 -15.28 2.69 2.06
C THR A 136 -14.78 1.69 1.04
N VAL A 137 -13.67 1.03 1.34
CA VAL A 137 -13.01 0.06 0.47
C VAL A 137 -13.19 -1.32 1.08
N ASN A 138 -13.99 -2.15 0.42
CA ASN A 138 -14.26 -3.53 0.85
C ASN A 138 -13.42 -4.49 0.00
N LEU A 139 -12.47 -5.17 0.64
CA LEU A 139 -11.57 -6.11 -0.02
C LEU A 139 -12.25 -7.45 -0.35
N GLY A 140 -13.22 -7.85 0.46
CA GLY A 140 -14.08 -9.00 0.25
C GLY A 140 -14.80 -8.93 -1.09
N ASP A 141 -15.59 -7.88 -1.28
CA ASP A 141 -16.44 -7.63 -2.46
C ASP A 141 -15.70 -6.94 -3.60
N ARG A 142 -14.48 -6.44 -3.35
CA ARG A 142 -13.65 -5.66 -4.29
C ARG A 142 -14.38 -4.41 -4.82
N THR A 143 -14.93 -3.64 -3.89
CA THR A 143 -15.67 -2.41 -4.19
C THR A 143 -15.15 -1.21 -3.41
N VAL A 144 -15.31 -0.03 -4.00
CA VAL A 144 -15.09 1.27 -3.37
C VAL A 144 -16.42 2.02 -3.38
N THR A 145 -16.91 2.37 -2.20
CA THR A 145 -18.15 3.14 -2.01
C THR A 145 -17.83 4.58 -1.67
N ALA A 146 -18.41 5.51 -2.42
CA ALA A 146 -18.25 6.96 -2.29
C ALA A 146 -19.64 7.63 -2.27
N GLY A 147 -20.20 7.86 -1.09
CA GLY A 147 -21.60 8.29 -0.97
C GLY A 147 -22.56 7.22 -1.50
N THR A 148 -23.32 7.53 -2.55
CA THR A 148 -24.22 6.57 -3.24
C THR A 148 -23.57 5.86 -4.41
N ALA A 149 -22.36 6.25 -4.82
CA ALA A 149 -21.63 5.59 -5.90
C ALA A 149 -20.89 4.37 -5.36
N VAL A 150 -20.94 3.27 -6.10
CA VAL A 150 -20.17 2.06 -5.84
C VAL A 150 -19.42 1.71 -7.12
N VAL A 151 -18.10 1.64 -7.04
CA VAL A 151 -17.24 1.29 -8.18
C VAL A 151 -16.45 0.02 -7.87
N PRO A 152 -16.26 -0.88 -8.84
CA PRO A 152 -15.43 -2.06 -8.64
C PRO A 152 -13.94 -1.71 -8.67
N PHE A 153 -13.11 -2.55 -8.06
CA PHE A 153 -11.68 -2.53 -8.27
C PHE A 153 -11.12 -3.94 -8.47
N GLU A 154 -9.93 -4.02 -9.07
CA GLU A 154 -9.22 -5.28 -9.28
C GLU A 154 -7.98 -5.39 -8.39
N ILE A 155 -7.80 -6.59 -7.85
CA ILE A 155 -6.61 -7.02 -7.11
C ILE A 155 -6.48 -8.53 -7.32
N ASP A 156 -5.26 -9.04 -7.44
CA ASP A 156 -5.06 -10.48 -7.67
C ASP A 156 -5.44 -11.28 -6.41
N ASP A 157 -5.93 -12.50 -6.62
CA ASP A 157 -6.50 -13.32 -5.54
C ASP A 157 -5.47 -13.67 -4.47
N TYR A 158 -4.19 -13.81 -4.84
CA TYR A 158 -3.13 -14.14 -3.89
C TYR A 158 -2.80 -12.96 -2.98
N THR A 159 -2.66 -11.75 -3.53
CA THR A 159 -2.50 -10.52 -2.75
C THR A 159 -3.72 -10.27 -1.88
N ARG A 160 -4.93 -10.44 -2.43
CA ARG A 160 -6.18 -10.31 -1.66
C ARG A 160 -6.20 -11.26 -0.46
N TRP A 161 -5.85 -12.53 -0.67
CA TRP A 161 -5.77 -13.52 0.40
C TRP A 161 -4.74 -13.14 1.47
N ARG A 162 -3.53 -12.69 1.07
CA ARG A 162 -2.52 -12.22 2.02
C ARG A 162 -3.05 -11.09 2.90
N LEU A 163 -3.69 -10.11 2.29
CA LEU A 163 -4.24 -8.95 2.98
C LEU A 163 -5.39 -9.34 3.93
N LEU A 164 -6.33 -10.18 3.48
CA LEU A 164 -7.44 -10.68 4.32
C LEU A 164 -6.94 -11.45 5.54
N GLU A 165 -5.88 -12.25 5.37
CA GLU A 165 -5.32 -13.07 6.44
C GLU A 165 -4.23 -12.36 7.27
N GLY A 166 -3.85 -11.13 6.93
CA GLY A 166 -2.77 -10.41 7.61
C GLY A 166 -1.37 -11.03 7.43
N LEU A 167 -1.14 -11.72 6.31
CA LEU A 167 0.08 -12.48 6.04
C LEU A 167 1.15 -11.66 5.30
N ASP A 168 2.26 -11.38 5.98
CA ASP A 168 3.52 -10.97 5.37
C ASP A 168 4.40 -12.18 5.00
N ASP A 169 5.57 -11.94 4.40
CA ASP A 169 6.48 -13.01 3.97
C ASP A 169 7.00 -13.86 5.16
N ILE A 170 7.08 -13.27 6.36
CA ILE A 170 7.44 -14.00 7.59
C ILE A 170 6.26 -14.88 8.01
N GLY A 171 5.05 -14.33 8.09
CA GLY A 171 3.82 -15.06 8.42
C GLY A 171 3.59 -16.25 7.50
N LEU A 172 3.86 -16.12 6.20
CA LEU A 172 3.78 -17.22 5.24
C LEU A 172 4.81 -18.32 5.49
N THR A 173 6.03 -17.93 5.87
CA THR A 173 7.09 -18.89 6.21
C THR A 173 6.74 -19.63 7.49
N LEU A 174 6.21 -18.94 8.50
CA LEU A 174 5.80 -19.53 9.78
C LEU A 174 4.67 -20.56 9.63
N ARG A 175 3.84 -20.46 8.59
CA ARG A 175 2.83 -21.49 8.27
C ARG A 175 3.41 -22.81 7.79
N LYS A 176 4.69 -22.84 7.42
CA LYS A 176 5.40 -24.04 6.96
C LYS A 176 6.33 -24.63 8.00
N VAL A 177 6.24 -24.21 9.26
CA VAL A 177 7.16 -24.65 10.33
C VAL A 177 7.22 -26.17 10.45
N ASP A 178 6.08 -26.87 10.38
CA ASP A 178 6.06 -28.34 10.47
C ASP A 178 6.72 -29.02 9.26
N GLU A 179 6.50 -28.48 8.05
CA GLU A 179 7.14 -28.97 6.83
C GLU A 179 8.65 -28.71 6.85
N ILE A 180 9.07 -27.55 7.35
CA ILE A 180 10.48 -27.19 7.54
C ILE A 180 11.13 -28.15 8.54
N ALA A 181 10.48 -28.38 9.69
CA ALA A 181 10.97 -29.30 10.72
C ALA A 181 11.09 -30.74 10.19
N ALA A 182 10.08 -31.21 9.43
CA ALA A 182 10.11 -32.54 8.81
C ALA A 182 11.26 -32.67 7.79
N PHE A 183 11.49 -31.63 6.97
CA PHE A 183 12.61 -31.60 6.03
C PHE A 183 13.97 -31.59 6.75
N GLU A 184 14.10 -30.81 7.83
CA GLU A 184 15.33 -30.74 8.62
C GLU A 184 15.66 -32.06 9.32
N ALA A 185 14.66 -32.75 9.86
CA ALA A 185 14.83 -34.07 10.47
C ALA A 185 15.32 -35.14 9.47
N ALA A 186 14.94 -35.03 8.20
CA ALA A 186 15.36 -35.95 7.13
C ALA A 186 16.62 -35.48 6.36
N ARG A 187 17.21 -34.33 6.73
CA ARG A 187 18.32 -33.73 5.98
C ARG A 187 19.63 -34.52 6.22
N PRO A 188 20.35 -34.93 5.15
CA PRO A 188 21.60 -35.69 5.31
C PRO A 188 22.65 -34.97 6.16
N GLU A 189 23.33 -35.71 7.04
CA GLU A 189 24.27 -35.14 8.03
C GLU A 189 25.48 -34.43 7.43
N PHE A 190 25.90 -34.81 6.21
CA PHE A 190 27.05 -34.18 5.54
C PHE A 190 26.75 -32.75 5.04
N LYS A 191 25.48 -32.31 5.07
CA LYS A 191 25.13 -30.94 4.67
C LYS A 191 25.43 -29.97 5.83
N PRO A 192 25.85 -28.72 5.51
CA PRO A 192 26.05 -27.69 6.53
C PRO A 192 24.78 -27.48 7.36
N ARG A 193 24.95 -27.30 8.67
CA ARG A 193 23.91 -26.95 9.64
C ARG A 193 24.13 -25.52 10.13
N THR A 194 23.04 -24.78 10.32
CA THR A 194 23.08 -23.53 11.08
C THR A 194 23.32 -23.85 12.55
N LEU A 195 24.17 -23.07 13.22
CA LEU A 195 24.31 -23.17 14.67
C LEU A 195 22.98 -22.76 15.31
N GLU A 196 22.57 -23.45 16.37
CA GLU A 196 21.43 -22.98 17.15
C GLU A 196 21.77 -21.60 17.76
N PRO A 197 20.83 -20.65 17.76
CA PRO A 197 21.05 -19.36 18.42
C PRO A 197 21.42 -19.63 19.89
N SER A 198 22.52 -19.05 20.36
CA SER A 198 22.81 -19.01 21.79
C SER A 198 21.70 -18.22 22.50
N GLU A 199 21.05 -18.82 23.50
CA GLU A 199 20.05 -18.19 24.37
C GLU A 199 20.53 -16.87 24.99
#